data_AF-A0A4Y9T109-F1
#
_entry.id   AF-A0A4Y9T109-F1
#
_cell.length_a   1.000
_cell.length_b   1.000
_cell.length_c   1.000
_cell.angle_alpha   90.00
_cell.angle_beta   90.00
_cell.angle_gamma   90.00
#
_symmetry.space_group_name_H-M   'P 1'
#
loop_
_entity.id
_entity.type
_entity.pdbx_description
1 polymer ?
#
loop_
_entity_poly.entity_id
_entity_poly.type
_entity_poly.pdbx_seq_one_letter_code
_entity_poly.pdbx_strand_id
1 'polypeptide(L)' 'MRYLILLPALGVLSACAPLADRFGIDTRITLAQQHMYPDAGRNTAPVDGMDGRSAHAAYERYQKAGDTPAAATK' A
#
# COMPACT_ATOMS: atom_id res chain seq x y z
N MET A 1 15.98 34.93 7.65
CA MET A 1 15.66 34.44 6.29
C MET A 1 16.24 33.07 5.95
N ARG A 2 17.32 32.60 6.59
CA ARG A 2 17.94 31.28 6.29
C ARG A 2 17.10 30.06 6.70
N TYR A 3 16.14 30.24 7.62
CA TYR A 3 15.26 29.17 8.11
C TYR A 3 13.96 29.02 7.29
N LEU A 4 13.64 29.99 6.44
CA LEU A 4 12.41 30.00 5.65
C LEU A 4 12.43 28.98 4.51
N ILE A 5 13.63 28.54 4.10
CA ILE A 5 13.83 27.49 3.09
C ILE A 5 13.91 26.09 3.74
N LEU A 6 14.17 25.98 5.04
CA LEU A 6 14.27 24.69 5.75
C LEU A 6 12.90 24.07 6.09
N LEU A 7 11.85 24.89 6.22
CA LEU A 7 10.50 24.43 6.57
C LEU A 7 9.80 23.56 5.49
N PRO A 8 9.83 23.90 4.18
CA PRO A 8 9.22 23.02 3.17
C PRO A 8 10.00 21.73 2.97
N ALA A 9 11.31 21.71 3.24
CA ALA A 9 12.13 20.52 3.12
C ALA A 9 11.77 19.42 4.14
N LEU A 10 11.32 19.80 5.35
CA LEU A 10 10.88 18.85 6.37
C LEU A 10 9.50 18.23 6.06
N GLY A 11 8.62 18.97 5.37
CA GLY A 11 7.28 18.50 5.01
C GLY A 11 7.27 17.36 3.99
N VAL A 12 8.24 17.36 3.05
CA VAL A 12 8.36 16.32 2.02
C VAL A 12 8.79 14.98 2.62
N LEU A 13 9.55 14.96 3.73
CA LEU A 13 9.91 13.70 4.40
C LEU A 13 8.75 13.04 5.16
N SER A 14 7.73 13.81 5.58
CA SER A 14 6.60 13.27 6.35
C SER A 14 5.58 12.50 5.49
N ALA A 15 5.59 12.71 4.17
CA ALA A 15 4.72 11.99 3.24
C ALA A 15 5.05 10.48 3.13
N CYS A 16 6.20 10.05 3.67
CA CYS A 16 6.63 8.64 3.64
C CYS A 16 6.15 7.83 4.86
N ALA A 17 5.38 8.41 5.79
CA ALA A 17 5.06 7.76 7.07
C ALA A 17 3.59 7.38 7.32
N PRO A 18 2.92 6.61 6.42
CA PRO A 18 1.76 5.80 6.84
C PRO A 18 1.94 4.27 6.70
N LEU A 19 3.12 3.76 6.30
CA LEU A 19 3.28 2.31 6.05
C LEU A 19 3.59 1.47 7.31
N ALA A 20 4.03 2.10 8.40
CA ALA A 20 4.61 1.39 9.55
C ALA A 20 3.61 0.49 10.30
N ASP A 21 2.33 0.88 10.37
CA ASP A 21 1.35 0.20 11.22
C ASP A 21 0.93 -1.18 10.66
N ARG A 22 0.96 -1.36 9.33
CA ARG A 22 0.63 -2.64 8.68
C ARG A 22 1.83 -3.42 8.18
N PHE A 23 2.99 -2.79 8.04
CA PHE A 23 4.19 -3.40 7.50
C PHE A 23 4.53 -4.77 8.14
N GLY A 24 4.45 -4.88 9.47
CA GLY A 24 4.76 -6.12 10.18
C GLY A 24 3.79 -7.26 9.92
N ILE A 25 2.49 -6.96 9.72
CA ILE A 25 1.47 -7.97 9.41
C ILE A 25 1.58 -8.38 7.93
N ASP A 26 1.69 -7.40 7.04
CA ASP A 26 1.75 -7.63 5.59
C ASP A 26 2.98 -8.46 5.19
N THR A 27 4.14 -8.19 5.82
CA THR A 27 5.36 -8.98 5.60
C THR A 27 5.20 -10.42 6.05
N ARG A 28 4.57 -10.67 7.21
CA ARG A 28 4.31 -12.04 7.70
C ARG A 28 3.31 -12.78 6.83
N ILE A 29 2.25 -12.11 6.35
CA ILE A 29 1.28 -12.70 5.42
C ILE A 29 1.98 -13.06 4.11
N THR A 30 2.79 -12.15 3.57
CA THR A 30 3.54 -12.38 2.34
C THR A 30 4.50 -13.58 2.48
N LEU A 31 5.22 -13.66 3.60
CA LEU A 31 6.08 -14.80 3.90
C LEU A 31 5.29 -16.11 4.00
N ALA A 32 4.14 -16.09 4.69
CA ALA A 32 3.27 -17.26 4.79
C ALA A 32 2.79 -17.74 3.42
N GLN A 33 2.42 -16.82 2.52
CA GLN A 33 2.03 -17.16 1.15
C GLN A 33 3.17 -17.84 0.37
N GLN A 34 4.41 -17.33 0.50
CA GLN A 34 5.58 -17.94 -0.14
C GLN A 34 5.86 -19.35 0.37
N HIS A 35 5.66 -19.60 1.67
CA HIS A 35 5.85 -20.92 2.26
C HIS A 35 4.73 -21.91 1.90
N MET A 36 3.47 -21.44 1.89
CA MET A 36 2.31 -22.28 1.55
C MET A 36 2.28 -22.62 0.05
N TYR A 37 2.75 -21.71 -0.81
CA TYR A 37 2.68 -21.86 -2.27
C TYR A 37 4.06 -21.67 -2.93
N PRO A 38 5.05 -22.54 -2.64
CA PRO A 38 6.41 -22.37 -3.14
C PRO A 38 6.51 -22.47 -4.68
N ASP A 39 5.62 -23.23 -5.32
CA ASP A 39 5.57 -23.39 -6.77
C ASP A 39 4.77 -22.28 -7.50
N ALA A 40 4.22 -21.30 -6.78
CA ALA A 40 3.41 -20.23 -7.39
C ALA A 40 4.18 -19.45 -8.47
N GLY A 41 5.50 -19.29 -8.32
CA GLY A 41 6.36 -18.63 -9.31
C GLY A 41 6.53 -19.42 -10.62
N ARG A 42 6.10 -20.68 -10.67
CA ARG A 42 6.15 -21.54 -11.86
C ARG A 42 4.79 -21.64 -12.56
N ASN A 43 3.78 -20.94 -12.06
CA ASN A 43 2.45 -20.96 -12.66
C ASN A 43 2.46 -20.26 -14.03
N THR A 44 2.24 -21.04 -15.08
CA THR A 44 2.13 -20.57 -16.48
C THR A 44 0.69 -20.51 -16.97
N ALA A 45 -0.29 -20.73 -16.09
CA ALA A 45 -1.69 -20.58 -16.46
C ALA A 45 -1.92 -19.15 -16.99
N PRO A 46 -2.70 -18.98 -18.06
CA PRO A 46 -3.09 -17.66 -18.49
C PRO A 46 -3.77 -16.95 -17.32
N VAL A 47 -3.46 -15.67 -17.14
CA VAL A 47 -4.20 -14.87 -16.18
C VAL A 47 -5.62 -14.73 -16.68
N ASP A 48 -6.60 -15.20 -15.90
CA ASP A 48 -8.03 -15.10 -16.25
C ASP A 48 -8.54 -13.64 -16.27
N GLY A 49 -7.68 -12.68 -15.93
CA GLY A 49 -8.03 -11.28 -15.79
C GLY A 49 -8.92 -11.03 -14.58
N MET A 50 -9.17 -9.76 -14.31
CA MET A 50 -10.17 -9.35 -13.33
C MET A 50 -11.46 -9.04 -14.10
N ASP A 51 -12.62 -9.55 -13.66
CA ASP A 51 -13.87 -9.17 -14.29
C ASP A 51 -14.12 -7.67 -14.13
N GLY A 52 -14.85 -7.06 -15.05
CA GLY A 52 -15.03 -5.60 -15.06
C GLY A 52 -15.61 -5.02 -13.75
N ARG A 53 -16.46 -5.78 -13.03
CA ARG A 53 -17.02 -5.32 -11.75
C ARG A 53 -16.00 -5.41 -10.62
N SER A 54 -15.25 -6.51 -10.54
CA SER A 54 -14.18 -6.62 -9.54
C SER A 54 -13.06 -5.60 -9.80
N ALA A 55 -12.74 -5.31 -11.06
CA ALA A 55 -11.79 -4.26 -11.44
C ALA A 55 -12.26 -2.87 -10.99
N HIS A 56 -13.53 -2.56 -11.23
CA HIS A 56 -14.11 -1.30 -10.78
C HIS A 56 -14.11 -1.18 -9.25
N ALA A 57 -14.54 -2.23 -8.54
CA ALA A 57 -14.55 -2.25 -7.08
C ALA A 57 -13.15 -2.13 -6.48
N ALA A 58 -12.13 -2.74 -7.11
CA ALA A 58 -10.74 -2.59 -6.70
C ALA A 58 -10.26 -1.14 -6.85
N TYR A 59 -10.62 -0.50 -7.97
CA TYR A 59 -10.29 0.90 -8.21
C TYR A 59 -10.99 1.86 -7.22
N GLU A 60 -12.28 1.65 -6.95
CA GLU A 60 -13.00 2.44 -5.95
C GLU A 60 -12.39 2.33 -4.55
N ARG A 61 -12.00 1.12 -4.13
CA ARG A 61 -11.31 0.90 -2.85
C ARG A 61 -9.97 1.60 -2.79
N TYR A 62 -9.21 1.58 -3.89
CA TYR A 62 -7.93 2.27 -3.99
C TYR A 62 -8.10 3.79 -3.83
N GLN A 63 -9.05 4.38 -4.55
CA GLN A 63 -9.34 5.82 -4.44
C GLN A 63 -9.78 6.18 -3.02
N LYS A 64 -10.70 5.39 -2.44
CA LYS A 64 -11.23 5.64 -1.09
C LYS A 64 -10.16 5.49 0.00
N ALA A 65 -9.17 4.62 -0.19
CA ALA A 65 -8.04 4.47 0.72
C ALA A 65 -7.13 5.70 0.70
N GLY A 66 -6.94 6.34 -0.46
CA GLY A 66 -6.21 7.61 -0.59
C GLY A 66 -6.95 8.79 0.05
N ASP A 67 -8.28 8.75 0.03
CA ASP A 67 -9.15 9.79 0.60
C ASP A 67 -9.42 9.63 2.10
N THR A 68 -8.95 8.56 2.76
CA THR A 68 -9.12 8.39 4.20
C THR A 68 -8.07 9.23 4.94
N PRO A 69 -8.43 10.38 5.56
CA PRO A 69 -7.45 11.13 6.33
C PRO A 69 -7.03 10.28 7.53
N ALA A 70 -5.72 10.17 7.77
CA ALA A 70 -5.18 9.54 8.97
C ALA A 70 -5.87 10.18 10.18
N ALA A 71 -6.63 9.39 10.93
CA ALA A 71 -7.37 9.88 12.08
C ALA A 71 -6.40 10.64 13.00
N ALA A 72 -6.64 11.93 13.18
CA ALA A 72 -5.88 12.76 14.09
C ALA A 72 -6.08 12.20 15.50
N THR A 73 -5.07 11.48 15.98
CA THR A 73 -4.98 11.02 17.37
C THR A 73 -5.02 12.26 18.26
N LYS A 74 -6.06 12.34 19.08
CA LYS A 74 -6.28 13.40 20.07
C LYS A 74 -5.35 13.24 21.25
#